data_AF-A0A558B2K1-F1
#
_entry.id   AF-A0A558B2K1-F1
#
_cell.length_a   1.000
_cell.length_b   1.000
_cell.length_c   1.000
_cell.angle_alpha   90.00
_cell.angle_beta   90.00
_cell.angle_gamma   90.00
#
_symmetry.space_group_name_H-M   'P 1'
#
loop_
_entity.id
_entity.type
_entity.pdbx_description
1 polymer ?
#
loop_
_entity_poly.entity_id
_entity_poly.type
_entity_poly.pdbx_seq_one_letter_code
_entity_poly.pdbx_strand_id
1 'polypeptide(L)'
;MQRFELDHVRHDAVHCLAPGLFRALKRGERKTTKLDIVYEYGDGVRVEFSGPEPLGADDLRVLQGLVALAGLEGKPLRSIPKTPVGKALRQLLEPRWEAATDEAVALVCSYRRLAREIGYARIECSRPIKASIERLWKVSIIVQSGHQRRGFRLLADYQTDDGPQGIHIALNPLLAGAVLGTDRHIRIDMTEVRKLKNESTRLLHQRLCAMINPGSALGLKLTTLCAYIFTTEANAVTTRKRLTRTRKALEDLREIGWTVTEYVKDKYKIGRPRTNSHKSSY
;
A
#
# COMPACT_ATOMS: atom_id res chain seq x y z
N MET A 1 25.66 7.68 -6.19
CA MET A 1 24.31 7.12 -6.43
C MET A 1 23.75 6.67 -5.09
N GLN A 2 22.52 7.05 -4.73
CA GLN A 2 21.95 6.64 -3.44
C GLN A 2 21.68 5.13 -3.48
N ARG A 3 22.28 4.36 -2.56
CA ARG A 3 22.10 2.91 -2.49
C ARG A 3 20.77 2.63 -1.78
N PHE A 4 19.90 1.88 -2.45
CA PHE A 4 18.64 1.40 -1.89
C PHE A 4 18.78 -0.09 -1.53
N GLU A 5 18.14 -0.49 -0.46
CA GLU A 5 18.13 -1.88 0.04
C GLU A 5 16.86 -2.60 -0.40
N LEU A 6 15.73 -1.88 -0.50
CA LEU A 6 14.44 -2.48 -0.84
C LEU A 6 14.30 -2.69 -2.36
N ASP A 7 14.13 -3.94 -2.77
CA ASP A 7 13.88 -4.34 -4.15
C ASP A 7 12.38 -4.47 -4.45
N HIS A 8 11.56 -4.96 -3.51
CA HIS A 8 10.12 -5.13 -3.70
C HIS A 8 9.29 -5.06 -2.43
N VAL A 9 7.99 -4.84 -2.64
CA VAL A 9 6.93 -5.05 -1.65
C VAL A 9 6.28 -6.41 -1.89
N ARG A 10 5.95 -7.13 -0.82
CA ARG A 10 5.00 -8.26 -0.83
C ARG A 10 3.68 -7.79 -0.24
N HIS A 11 2.79 -7.26 -1.07
CA HIS A 11 1.58 -6.58 -0.60
C HIS A 11 0.38 -7.52 -0.61
N ASP A 12 -0.47 -7.46 0.40
CA ASP A 12 -1.77 -8.13 0.40
C ASP A 12 -2.66 -7.61 -0.76
N ALA A 13 -3.37 -8.53 -1.43
CA ALA A 13 -4.19 -8.24 -2.61
C ALA A 13 -5.43 -7.40 -2.31
N VAL A 14 -6.10 -7.61 -1.17
CA VAL A 14 -7.29 -6.84 -0.76
C VAL A 14 -6.93 -5.36 -0.67
N HIS A 15 -5.80 -5.02 -0.05
CA HIS A 15 -5.35 -3.63 0.07
C HIS A 15 -5.01 -3.00 -1.28
N CYS A 16 -4.54 -3.78 -2.25
CA CYS A 16 -4.28 -3.29 -3.60
C CYS A 16 -5.57 -3.12 -4.42
N LEU A 17 -6.58 -3.95 -4.17
CA LEU A 17 -7.78 -4.10 -4.98
C LEU A 17 -9.03 -3.43 -4.37
N ALA A 18 -8.97 -2.94 -3.13
CA ALA A 18 -10.05 -2.14 -2.53
C ALA A 18 -10.13 -0.76 -3.23
N PRO A 19 -11.19 -0.48 -4.01
CA PRO A 19 -11.35 0.81 -4.68
C PRO A 19 -11.50 1.93 -3.65
N GLY A 20 -10.73 3.00 -3.79
CA GLY A 20 -10.83 4.18 -2.94
C GLY A 20 -10.06 4.13 -1.63
N LEU A 21 -9.53 2.96 -1.21
CA LEU A 21 -8.71 2.85 0.00
C LEU A 21 -7.58 3.87 -0.03
N PHE A 22 -6.87 3.91 -1.16
CA PHE A 22 -6.00 5.01 -1.53
C PHE A 22 -6.58 5.69 -2.77
N ARG A 23 -6.67 7.02 -2.75
CA ARG A 23 -7.25 7.80 -3.86
C ARG A 23 -6.60 9.16 -4.02
N ALA A 24 -6.84 9.81 -5.16
CA ALA A 24 -6.41 11.18 -5.38
C ALA A 24 -7.24 12.12 -4.51
N LEU A 25 -6.56 12.96 -3.72
CA LEU A 25 -7.20 13.90 -2.79
C LEU A 25 -7.09 15.33 -3.30
N LYS A 26 -8.13 16.12 -3.04
CA LYS A 26 -8.09 17.58 -3.19
C LYS A 26 -7.34 18.19 -2.00
N ARG A 27 -6.75 19.37 -2.22
CA ARG A 27 -6.15 20.14 -1.12
C ARG A 27 -7.19 20.40 -0.03
N GLY A 28 -6.86 20.03 1.20
CA GLY A 28 -7.74 20.22 2.37
C GLY A 28 -8.80 19.13 2.58
N GLU A 29 -8.96 18.18 1.66
CA GLU A 29 -10.02 17.15 1.73
C GLU A 29 -9.95 16.26 2.99
N ARG A 30 -8.74 16.05 3.54
CA ARG A 30 -8.53 15.35 4.81
C ARG A 30 -9.23 16.01 6.00
N LYS A 31 -9.55 17.31 5.93
CA LYS A 31 -10.22 18.04 7.02
C LYS A 31 -11.74 17.88 7.02
N THR A 32 -12.32 17.45 5.89
CA THR A 32 -13.78 17.52 5.68
C THR A 32 -14.40 16.19 5.32
N THR A 33 -13.59 15.15 5.05
CA THR A 33 -14.08 13.84 4.62
C THR A 33 -13.42 12.74 5.44
N LYS A 34 -14.09 11.60 5.54
CA LYS A 34 -13.63 10.41 6.25
C LYS A 34 -13.30 9.29 5.25
N LEU A 35 -12.51 8.32 5.68
CA LEU A 35 -12.40 7.04 4.98
C LEU A 35 -13.57 6.16 5.42
N ASP A 36 -14.37 5.71 4.46
CA ASP A 36 -15.45 4.76 4.68
C ASP A 36 -15.70 4.01 3.37
N ILE A 37 -15.30 2.74 3.33
CA ILE A 37 -15.30 1.93 2.11
C ILE A 37 -15.70 0.51 2.45
N VAL A 38 -16.64 -0.02 1.67
CA VAL A 38 -16.99 -1.44 1.67
C VAL A 38 -16.52 -2.02 0.35
N TYR A 39 -15.81 -3.14 0.42
CA TYR A 39 -15.29 -3.85 -0.73
C TYR A 39 -15.65 -5.32 -0.67
N GLU A 40 -16.45 -5.77 -1.64
CA GLU A 40 -16.72 -7.19 -1.88
C GLU A 40 -15.52 -7.78 -2.63
N TYR A 41 -14.65 -8.44 -1.87
CA TYR A 41 -13.57 -9.27 -2.38
C TYR A 41 -14.15 -10.64 -2.75
N GLY A 42 -13.59 -11.32 -3.74
CA GLY A 42 -14.13 -12.58 -4.26
C GLY A 42 -14.44 -13.63 -3.18
N ASP A 43 -15.20 -14.66 -3.56
CA ASP A 43 -15.52 -15.79 -2.68
C ASP A 43 -16.33 -15.41 -1.42
N GLY A 44 -17.18 -14.38 -1.54
CA GLY A 44 -18.07 -13.94 -0.45
C GLY A 44 -17.34 -13.25 0.71
N VAL A 45 -16.12 -12.75 0.48
CA VAL A 45 -15.34 -12.01 1.47
C VAL A 45 -15.66 -10.52 1.38
N ARG A 46 -16.29 -9.97 2.41
CA ARG A 46 -16.56 -8.53 2.50
C ARG A 46 -15.53 -7.86 3.39
N VAL A 47 -14.94 -6.76 2.93
CA VAL A 47 -13.94 -6.00 3.68
C VAL A 47 -14.34 -4.55 3.81
N GLU A 48 -14.35 -4.05 5.03
CA GLU A 48 -14.71 -2.67 5.35
C GLU A 48 -13.47 -1.93 5.84
N PHE A 49 -13.22 -0.73 5.32
CA PHE A 49 -12.15 0.16 5.75
C PHE A 49 -12.77 1.47 6.25
N SER A 50 -12.48 1.85 7.49
CA SER A 50 -12.97 3.11 8.05
C SER A 50 -11.89 3.87 8.80
N GLY A 51 -11.93 5.19 8.76
CA GLY A 51 -10.95 6.04 9.42
C GLY A 51 -11.32 7.52 9.38
N PRO A 52 -10.70 8.35 10.24
CA PRO A 52 -11.07 9.76 10.39
C PRO A 52 -10.70 10.60 9.15
N GLU A 53 -9.73 10.15 8.35
CA GLU A 53 -9.25 10.87 7.16
C GLU A 53 -9.07 9.89 5.98
N PRO A 54 -9.32 10.30 4.73
CA PRO A 54 -9.03 9.50 3.55
C PRO A 54 -7.50 9.36 3.34
N LEU A 55 -7.10 8.23 2.74
CA LEU A 55 -5.70 7.96 2.42
C LEU A 55 -5.35 8.37 0.98
N GLY A 56 -4.18 8.99 0.84
CA GLY A 56 -3.66 9.52 -0.42
C GLY A 56 -2.53 8.68 -1.02
N ALA A 57 -2.00 9.14 -2.16
CA ALA A 57 -0.83 8.52 -2.81
C ALA A 57 0.46 8.61 -1.98
N ASP A 58 0.56 9.61 -1.09
CA ASP A 58 1.62 9.75 -0.09
C ASP A 58 1.50 8.65 0.97
N ASP A 59 0.30 8.36 1.46
CA ASP A 59 0.06 7.29 2.43
C ASP A 59 0.33 5.90 1.85
N LEU A 60 -0.09 5.68 0.61
CA LEU A 60 0.22 4.45 -0.13
C LEU A 60 1.73 4.20 -0.18
N ARG A 61 2.52 5.24 -0.50
CA ARG A 61 3.96 5.13 -0.63
C ARG A 61 4.65 4.83 0.70
N VAL A 62 4.15 5.40 1.80
CA VAL A 62 4.63 5.09 3.15
C VAL A 62 4.30 3.64 3.51
N LEU A 63 3.06 3.18 3.27
CA LEU A 63 2.66 1.80 3.54
C LEU A 63 3.51 0.80 2.73
N GLN A 64 3.73 1.04 1.44
CA GLN A 64 4.60 0.21 0.60
C GLN A 64 6.01 0.09 1.18
N GLY A 65 6.58 1.19 1.67
CA GLY A 65 7.90 1.19 2.32
C GLY A 65 7.93 0.38 3.60
N LEU A 66 6.92 0.53 4.46
CA LEU A 66 6.79 -0.25 5.70
C LEU A 66 6.66 -1.75 5.41
N VAL A 67 5.83 -2.13 4.45
CA VAL A 67 5.62 -3.53 4.07
C VAL A 67 6.89 -4.12 3.43
N ALA A 68 7.61 -3.36 2.60
CA ALA A 68 8.88 -3.81 2.04
C ALA A 68 9.98 -3.98 3.11
N LEU A 69 10.10 -3.05 4.06
CA LEU A 69 11.02 -3.18 5.19
C LEU A 69 10.66 -4.38 6.07
N ALA A 70 9.36 -4.61 6.31
CA ALA A 70 8.90 -5.81 7.02
C ALA A 70 9.22 -7.09 6.24
N GLY A 71 9.18 -7.06 4.91
CA GLY A 71 9.66 -8.17 4.06
C GLY A 71 11.14 -8.48 4.22
N LEU A 72 11.98 -7.46 4.44
CA LEU A 72 13.42 -7.61 4.57
C LEU A 72 13.86 -7.99 6.00
N GLU A 73 13.28 -7.36 7.02
CA GLU A 73 13.76 -7.43 8.40
C GLU A 73 12.66 -7.68 9.43
N GLY A 74 11.41 -7.82 8.98
CA GLY A 74 10.27 -8.00 9.85
C GLY A 74 10.40 -9.28 10.67
N LYS A 75 10.09 -9.17 11.95
CA LYS A 75 10.10 -10.29 12.88
C LYS A 75 8.67 -10.80 13.05
N PRO A 76 8.40 -12.08 12.77
CA PRO A 76 7.08 -12.64 13.05
C PRO A 76 6.82 -12.60 14.55
N LEU A 77 5.72 -11.95 14.93
CA LEU A 77 5.15 -12.00 16.26
C LEU A 77 4.21 -13.20 16.31
N ARG A 78 4.77 -14.35 16.67
CA ARG A 78 3.98 -15.55 16.98
C ARG A 78 3.09 -15.29 18.19
N SER A 79 2.00 -16.05 18.30
CA SER A 79 1.06 -16.02 19.43
C SER A 79 1.76 -16.10 20.80
N ILE A 80 2.87 -16.84 20.89
CA ILE A 80 3.77 -16.90 22.06
C ILE A 80 5.17 -16.39 21.67
N PRO A 81 5.54 -15.14 22.01
CA PRO A 81 6.83 -14.57 21.64
C PRO A 81 7.97 -15.12 22.51
N LYS A 82 9.07 -15.54 21.87
CA LYS A 82 10.26 -16.10 22.55
C LYS A 82 11.30 -15.03 22.94
N THR A 83 11.27 -13.84 22.33
CA THR A 83 12.28 -12.78 22.55
C THR A 83 11.73 -11.63 23.40
N PRO A 84 12.57 -10.90 24.16
CA PRO A 84 12.12 -9.73 24.94
C PRO A 84 11.45 -8.65 24.09
N VAL A 85 12.02 -8.36 22.91
CA VAL A 85 11.44 -7.42 21.94
C VAL A 85 10.09 -7.92 21.42
N GLY A 86 9.97 -9.22 21.11
CA GLY A 86 8.70 -9.82 20.70
C GLY A 86 7.65 -9.82 21.81
N LYS A 87 8.06 -9.96 23.08
CA LYS A 87 7.17 -9.85 24.24
C LYS A 87 6.66 -8.41 24.41
N ALA A 88 7.54 -7.41 24.31
CA ALA A 88 7.15 -6.00 24.37
C ALA A 88 6.20 -5.63 23.22
N LEU A 89 6.53 -6.02 21.99
CA LEU A 89 5.69 -5.77 20.81
C LEU A 89 4.36 -6.54 20.86
N ARG A 90 4.30 -7.72 21.49
CA ARG A 90 3.04 -8.44 21.69
C ARG A 90 2.18 -7.83 22.78
N GLN A 91 2.78 -7.30 23.85
CA GLN A 91 2.07 -6.54 24.88
C GLN A 91 1.43 -5.28 24.29
N LEU A 92 2.13 -4.63 23.35
CA LEU A 92 1.63 -3.46 22.61
C LEU A 92 0.41 -3.76 21.72
N LEU A 93 0.29 -4.98 21.21
CA LEU A 93 -0.86 -5.40 20.40
C LEU A 93 -2.17 -5.57 21.19
N GLU A 94 -2.17 -5.36 22.51
CA GLU A 94 -3.31 -5.57 23.44
C GLU A 94 -4.25 -6.71 22.99
N PRO A 95 -3.76 -7.95 22.88
CA PRO A 95 -4.54 -9.02 22.28
C PRO A 95 -5.80 -9.29 23.10
N ARG A 96 -6.94 -8.80 22.63
CA ARG A 96 -8.26 -9.14 23.17
C ARG A 96 -8.85 -10.26 22.31
N TRP A 97 -9.29 -11.34 22.95
CA TRP A 97 -9.97 -12.48 22.30
C TRP A 97 -9.08 -13.22 21.27
N GLU A 98 -9.66 -13.76 20.18
CA GLU A 98 -8.97 -14.58 19.17
C GLU A 98 -7.82 -13.88 18.42
N ALA A 99 -7.76 -12.53 18.45
CA ALA A 99 -6.61 -11.76 17.95
C ALA A 99 -5.30 -12.07 18.70
N ALA A 100 -5.39 -12.72 19.86
CA ALA A 100 -4.27 -13.31 20.59
C ALA A 100 -3.57 -14.46 19.84
N THR A 101 -4.13 -14.96 18.74
CA THR A 101 -3.54 -16.04 17.93
C THR A 101 -2.98 -15.58 16.59
N ASP A 102 -3.38 -14.40 16.11
CA ASP A 102 -2.99 -13.94 14.78
C ASP A 102 -1.50 -13.55 14.69
N GLU A 103 -0.87 -14.03 13.63
CA GLU A 103 0.50 -13.67 13.26
C GLU A 103 0.53 -12.20 12.80
N ALA A 104 1.30 -11.39 13.52
CA ALA A 104 1.64 -10.04 13.10
C ALA A 104 3.13 -10.01 12.72
N VAL A 105 3.53 -9.01 11.94
CA VAL A 105 4.96 -8.77 11.68
C VAL A 105 5.35 -7.45 12.32
N ALA A 106 6.36 -7.49 13.17
CA ALA A 106 6.93 -6.28 13.74
C ALA A 106 8.17 -5.82 12.98
N LEU A 107 8.27 -4.51 12.82
CA LEU A 107 9.37 -3.82 12.18
C LEU A 107 9.86 -2.71 13.10
N VAL A 108 11.18 -2.56 13.19
CA VAL A 108 11.83 -1.41 13.82
C VAL A 108 12.67 -0.69 12.77
N CYS A 109 12.41 0.60 12.52
CA CYS A 109 13.11 1.36 11.48
C CYS A 109 13.02 2.86 11.69
N SER A 110 14.00 3.63 11.21
CA SER A 110 13.99 5.09 11.35
C SER A 110 13.23 5.81 10.24
N TYR A 111 12.68 6.99 10.55
CA TYR A 111 12.02 7.86 9.57
C TYR A 111 12.91 8.17 8.38
N ARG A 112 14.20 8.44 8.63
CA ARG A 112 15.19 8.77 7.60
C ARG A 112 15.42 7.59 6.66
N ARG A 113 15.54 6.37 7.21
CA ARG A 113 15.67 5.15 6.40
C ARG A 113 14.43 4.93 5.56
N LEU A 114 13.25 4.98 6.16
CA LEU A 114 11.98 4.82 5.42
C LEU A 114 11.86 5.86 4.30
N ALA A 115 12.14 7.14 4.59
CA ALA A 115 12.14 8.23 3.61
C ALA A 115 13.10 7.95 2.44
N ARG A 116 14.31 7.48 2.74
CA ARG A 116 15.31 7.10 1.74
C ARG A 116 14.79 5.96 0.86
N GLU A 117 14.38 4.85 1.46
CA GLU A 117 14.02 3.64 0.69
C GLU A 117 12.81 3.85 -0.23
N ILE A 118 11.84 4.65 0.20
CA ILE A 118 10.68 4.98 -0.64
C ILE A 118 11.00 6.06 -1.67
N GLY A 119 12.12 6.78 -1.56
CA GLY A 119 12.59 7.79 -2.52
C GLY A 119 12.06 9.21 -2.27
N TYR A 120 11.93 9.63 -1.01
CA TYR A 120 11.60 11.02 -0.68
C TYR A 120 12.83 11.92 -0.90
N ALA A 121 12.62 13.09 -1.50
CA ALA A 121 13.70 14.04 -1.75
C ALA A 121 14.31 14.62 -0.45
N ARG A 122 13.48 14.86 0.57
CA ARG A 122 13.89 15.42 1.86
C ARG A 122 13.84 14.35 2.95
N ILE A 123 14.89 13.53 3.04
CA ILE A 123 14.94 12.39 3.97
C ILE A 123 15.01 12.80 5.45
N GLU A 124 15.46 14.02 5.75
CA GLU A 124 15.48 14.56 7.12
C GLU A 124 14.10 15.07 7.57
N CYS A 125 13.16 15.26 6.65
CA CYS A 125 11.83 15.77 6.97
C CYS A 125 10.90 14.62 7.36
N SER A 126 10.89 14.25 8.64
CA SER A 126 10.06 13.14 9.15
C SER A 126 8.58 13.48 9.28
N ARG A 127 8.21 14.77 9.37
CA ARG A 127 6.82 15.21 9.67
C ARG A 127 5.76 14.63 8.72
N PRO A 128 5.94 14.60 7.38
CA PRO A 128 4.97 13.99 6.47
C PRO A 128 4.80 12.48 6.69
N ILE A 129 5.90 11.78 7.01
CA ILE A 129 5.88 10.33 7.28
C ILE A 129 5.20 10.04 8.61
N LYS A 130 5.51 10.80 9.67
CA LYS A 130 4.83 10.71 10.98
C LYS A 130 3.31 10.83 10.82
N ALA A 131 2.86 11.91 10.17
CA ALA A 131 1.44 12.14 9.92
C ALA A 131 0.79 11.03 9.08
N SER A 132 1.55 10.42 8.16
CA SER A 132 1.07 9.30 7.35
C SER A 132 0.93 8.01 8.16
N ILE A 133 1.92 7.67 8.99
CA ILE A 133 1.86 6.51 9.90
C ILE A 133 0.67 6.64 10.85
N GLU A 134 0.46 7.83 11.43
CA GLU A 134 -0.70 8.09 12.30
C GLU A 134 -2.03 7.91 11.55
N ARG A 135 -2.14 8.40 10.30
CA ARG A 135 -3.33 8.18 9.48
C ARG A 135 -3.56 6.70 9.20
N LEU A 136 -2.51 5.99 8.79
CA LEU A 136 -2.57 4.55 8.50
C LEU A 136 -2.99 3.76 9.76
N TRP A 137 -2.44 4.07 10.93
CA TRP A 137 -2.81 3.42 12.20
C TRP A 137 -4.25 3.75 12.66
N LYS A 138 -4.82 4.89 12.28
CA LYS A 138 -6.22 5.24 12.59
C LYS A 138 -7.24 4.53 11.69
N VAL A 139 -6.81 3.75 10.69
CA VAL A 139 -7.72 2.99 9.83
C VAL A 139 -8.06 1.65 10.47
N SER A 140 -9.35 1.42 10.66
CA SER A 140 -9.93 0.14 11.06
C SER A 140 -10.31 -0.68 9.83
N ILE A 141 -10.11 -1.99 9.91
CA ILE A 141 -10.46 -2.98 8.90
C ILE A 141 -11.39 -4.00 9.55
N ILE A 142 -12.51 -4.30 8.89
CA ILE A 142 -13.38 -5.42 9.26
C ILE A 142 -13.46 -6.37 8.08
N VAL A 143 -13.01 -7.61 8.28
CA VAL A 143 -13.13 -8.68 7.29
C VAL A 143 -14.26 -9.60 7.72
N GLN A 144 -15.20 -9.84 6.81
CA GLN A 144 -16.26 -10.83 6.95
C GLN A 144 -16.04 -11.94 5.93
N SER A 145 -16.01 -13.19 6.41
CA SER A 145 -15.95 -14.40 5.60
C SER A 145 -16.96 -15.40 6.15
N GLY A 146 -18.00 -15.71 5.36
CA GLY A 146 -19.14 -16.49 5.84
C GLY A 146 -19.79 -15.84 7.06
N HIS A 147 -19.88 -16.59 8.17
CA HIS A 147 -20.44 -16.13 9.45
C HIS A 147 -19.43 -15.46 10.38
N GLN A 148 -18.14 -15.45 10.04
CA GLN A 148 -17.10 -14.87 10.89
C GLN A 148 -16.83 -13.42 10.50
N ARG A 149 -16.70 -12.55 11.50
CA ARG A 149 -16.25 -11.16 11.36
C ARG A 149 -15.03 -10.93 12.24
N ARG A 150 -13.96 -10.41 11.64
CA ARG A 150 -12.70 -10.11 12.32
C ARG A 150 -12.35 -8.65 12.11
N GLY A 151 -11.99 -7.98 13.20
CA GLY A 151 -11.61 -6.56 13.18
C GLY A 151 -10.14 -6.39 13.58
N PHE A 152 -9.42 -5.56 12.84
CA PHE A 152 -8.06 -5.14 13.18
C PHE A 152 -7.79 -3.75 12.59
N ARG A 153 -6.66 -3.14 12.94
CA ARG A 153 -6.24 -1.88 12.33
C ARG A 153 -5.36 -2.12 11.11
N LEU A 154 -5.27 -1.16 10.19
CA LEU A 154 -4.40 -1.26 9.01
C LEU A 154 -2.93 -1.40 9.41
N LEU A 155 -2.45 -0.54 10.32
CA LEU A 155 -1.27 -0.83 11.13
C LEU A 155 -1.78 -1.32 12.48
N ALA A 156 -1.44 -2.55 12.84
CA ALA A 156 -1.91 -3.18 14.07
C ALA A 156 -1.49 -2.35 15.30
N ASP A 157 -0.25 -1.85 15.28
CA ASP A 157 0.21 -0.86 16.24
C ASP A 157 1.37 0.00 15.71
N TYR A 158 1.62 1.15 16.35
CA TYR A 158 2.85 1.92 16.19
C TYR A 158 3.31 2.56 17.49
N GLN A 159 4.62 2.61 17.69
CA GLN A 159 5.26 3.35 18.78
C GLN A 159 6.43 4.16 18.22
N THR A 160 6.68 5.32 18.82
CA THR A 160 7.84 6.15 18.52
C THR A 160 8.68 6.29 19.77
N ASP A 161 9.99 6.15 19.64
CA ASP A 161 10.95 6.50 20.69
C ASP A 161 11.87 7.63 20.21
N ASP A 162 12.58 8.24 21.16
CA ASP A 162 13.61 9.26 20.87
C ASP A 162 14.94 8.63 20.41
N GLY A 163 14.96 7.31 20.19
CA GLY A 163 16.14 6.55 19.80
C GLY A 163 16.48 6.67 18.31
N PRO A 164 17.67 6.18 17.90
CA PRO A 164 18.12 6.24 16.51
C PRO A 164 17.26 5.41 15.55
N GLN A 165 16.55 4.39 16.08
CA GLN A 165 15.61 3.61 15.28
C GLN A 165 14.20 4.21 15.28
N GLY A 166 13.75 4.97 16.28
CA GLY A 166 12.69 6.00 16.17
C GLY A 166 11.25 5.58 15.86
N ILE A 167 11.02 4.38 15.30
CA ILE A 167 9.69 3.84 14.97
C ILE A 167 9.66 2.32 15.13
N HIS A 168 8.66 1.86 15.86
CA HIS A 168 8.25 0.47 15.97
C HIS A 168 6.86 0.34 15.35
N ILE A 169 6.68 -0.62 14.44
CA ILE A 169 5.44 -0.83 13.70
C ILE A 169 5.05 -2.29 13.79
N ALA A 170 3.78 -2.57 14.03
CA ALA A 170 3.20 -3.90 13.83
C ALA A 170 2.24 -3.89 12.63
N LEU A 171 2.46 -4.79 11.69
CA LEU A 171 1.57 -5.02 10.55
C LEU A 171 0.40 -5.91 10.95
N ASN A 172 -0.76 -5.65 10.35
CA ASN A 172 -1.95 -6.47 10.55
C ASN A 172 -1.80 -7.88 9.94
N PRO A 173 -2.67 -8.84 10.29
CA PRO A 173 -2.52 -10.23 9.85
C PRO A 173 -2.54 -10.44 8.33
N LEU A 174 -3.33 -9.65 7.58
CA LEU A 174 -3.36 -9.74 6.11
C LEU A 174 -2.02 -9.32 5.49
N LEU A 175 -1.45 -8.20 5.96
CA LEU A 175 -0.15 -7.73 5.50
C LEU A 175 0.98 -8.64 5.98
N ALA A 176 0.87 -9.17 7.21
CA ALA A 176 1.81 -10.14 7.77
C ALA A 176 1.85 -11.42 6.94
N GLY A 177 0.70 -11.98 6.57
CA GLY A 177 0.63 -13.19 5.77
C GLY A 177 1.24 -13.03 4.37
N ALA A 178 1.02 -11.87 3.74
CA ALA A 178 1.67 -11.52 2.48
C ALA A 178 3.20 -11.41 2.61
N VAL A 179 3.69 -10.80 3.69
CA VAL A 179 5.12 -10.63 3.98
C VAL A 179 5.81 -11.98 4.26
N LEU A 180 5.22 -12.78 5.14
CA LEU A 180 5.73 -14.08 5.57
C LEU A 180 5.58 -15.16 4.48
N GLY A 181 4.80 -14.89 3.43
CA GLY A 181 4.58 -15.81 2.32
C GLY A 181 3.61 -16.95 2.65
N THR A 182 2.85 -16.82 3.74
CA THR A 182 1.77 -17.76 4.08
C THR A 182 0.55 -17.55 3.18
N ASP A 183 0.37 -16.31 2.70
CA ASP A 183 -0.71 -15.94 1.77
C ASP A 183 -0.17 -15.49 0.41
N ARG A 184 -1.05 -15.52 -0.59
CA ARG A 184 -0.76 -14.93 -1.90
C ARG A 184 -0.53 -13.43 -1.75
N HIS A 185 0.55 -12.95 -2.35
CA HIS A 185 0.90 -11.53 -2.33
C HIS A 185 1.05 -10.98 -3.74
N ILE A 186 0.85 -9.67 -3.84
CA ILE A 186 1.19 -8.87 -5.01
C ILE A 186 2.62 -8.37 -4.82
N ARG A 187 3.54 -8.84 -5.67
CA ARG A 187 4.88 -8.26 -5.75
C ARG A 187 4.79 -6.86 -6.35
N ILE A 188 5.44 -5.86 -5.79
CA ILE A 188 5.53 -4.49 -6.37
C ILE A 188 6.98 -4.06 -6.38
N ASP A 189 7.52 -3.66 -7.54
CA ASP A 189 8.92 -3.29 -7.68
C ASP A 189 9.20 -1.92 -7.06
N MET A 190 10.11 -1.87 -6.09
CA MET A 190 10.44 -0.63 -5.38
C MET A 190 11.26 0.35 -6.24
N THR A 191 11.96 -0.14 -7.25
CA THR A 191 12.64 0.71 -8.26
C THR A 191 11.62 1.44 -9.10
N GLU A 192 10.52 0.78 -9.49
CA GLU A 192 9.39 1.44 -10.14
C GLU A 192 8.76 2.48 -9.21
N VAL A 193 8.42 2.11 -7.96
CA VAL A 193 7.81 3.01 -6.95
C VAL A 193 8.63 4.29 -6.76
N ARG A 194 9.97 4.18 -6.72
CA ARG A 194 10.88 5.33 -6.58
C ARG A 194 10.89 6.23 -7.81
N LYS A 195 10.75 5.68 -9.03
CA LYS A 195 10.73 6.44 -10.29
C LYS A 195 9.42 7.18 -10.53
N LEU A 196 8.30 6.68 -10.00
CA LEU A 196 7.01 7.36 -10.12
C LEU A 196 7.09 8.76 -9.51
N LYS A 197 6.63 9.78 -10.24
CA LYS A 197 6.63 11.18 -9.77
C LYS A 197 5.23 11.68 -9.42
N ASN A 198 4.24 11.31 -10.24
CA ASN A 198 2.87 11.80 -10.13
C ASN A 198 2.00 10.91 -9.23
N GLU A 199 1.17 11.54 -8.39
CA GLU A 199 0.27 10.85 -7.45
C GLU A 199 -0.71 9.91 -8.17
N SER A 200 -1.31 10.38 -9.26
CA SER A 200 -2.24 9.61 -10.09
C SER A 200 -1.58 8.33 -10.63
N THR A 201 -0.31 8.42 -11.01
CA THR A 201 0.47 7.28 -11.51
C THR A 201 0.80 6.29 -10.41
N ARG A 202 1.12 6.75 -9.18
CA ARG A 202 1.32 5.86 -8.02
C ARG A 202 0.09 5.03 -7.70
N LEU A 203 -1.08 5.67 -7.66
CA LEU A 203 -2.35 5.01 -7.38
C LEU A 203 -2.68 3.98 -8.46
N LEU A 204 -2.51 4.37 -9.73
CA LEU A 204 -2.78 3.48 -10.84
C LEU A 204 -1.80 2.30 -10.89
N HIS A 205 -0.51 2.55 -10.61
CA HIS A 205 0.54 1.54 -10.61
C HIS A 205 0.27 0.43 -9.58
N GLN A 206 -0.08 0.77 -8.34
CA GLN A 206 -0.48 -0.20 -7.31
C GLN A 206 -1.62 -1.09 -7.82
N ARG A 207 -2.65 -0.46 -8.40
CA ARG A 207 -3.84 -1.16 -8.88
C ARG A 207 -3.50 -2.13 -10.00
N LEU A 208 -2.73 -1.67 -10.98
CA LEU A 208 -2.32 -2.48 -12.12
C LEU A 208 -1.37 -3.62 -11.70
N CYS A 209 -0.51 -3.42 -10.70
CA CYS A 209 0.31 -4.50 -10.14
C CYS A 209 -0.54 -5.64 -9.59
N ALA A 210 -1.72 -5.36 -9.03
CA ALA A 210 -2.62 -6.39 -8.52
C ALA A 210 -3.50 -7.02 -9.59
N MET A 211 -3.78 -6.31 -10.70
CA MET A 211 -4.63 -6.79 -11.78
C MET A 211 -3.86 -7.51 -12.89
N ILE A 212 -2.56 -7.23 -13.04
CA ILE A 212 -1.75 -7.69 -14.16
C ILE A 212 -0.53 -8.44 -13.63
N ASN A 213 -0.44 -9.73 -13.98
CA ASN A 213 0.73 -10.54 -13.67
C ASN A 213 1.97 -10.04 -14.44
N PRO A 214 3.19 -10.15 -13.89
CA PRO A 214 4.41 -9.78 -14.61
C PRO A 214 4.52 -10.50 -15.96
N GLY A 215 4.84 -9.75 -17.02
CA GLY A 215 4.90 -10.27 -18.39
C GLY A 215 3.54 -10.46 -19.08
N SER A 216 2.43 -10.21 -18.39
CA SER A 216 1.08 -10.24 -18.96
C SER A 216 0.58 -8.84 -19.29
N ALA A 217 -0.55 -8.78 -20.01
CA ALA A 217 -1.22 -7.53 -20.34
C ALA A 217 -2.73 -7.63 -20.15
N LEU A 218 -3.38 -6.50 -19.89
CA LEU A 218 -4.83 -6.39 -19.71
C LEU A 218 -5.39 -5.21 -20.53
N GLY A 219 -6.57 -5.42 -21.12
CA GLY A 219 -7.33 -4.37 -21.81
C GLY A 219 -8.25 -3.61 -20.86
N LEU A 220 -8.12 -2.28 -20.77
CA LEU A 220 -8.91 -1.44 -19.87
C LEU A 220 -9.39 -0.15 -20.57
N LYS A 221 -10.58 0.33 -20.19
CA LYS A 221 -11.10 1.63 -20.65
C LYS A 221 -10.48 2.75 -19.82
N LEU A 222 -10.28 3.92 -20.43
CA LEU A 222 -9.79 5.12 -19.74
C LEU A 222 -10.67 5.51 -18.56
N THR A 223 -11.98 5.40 -18.70
CA THR A 223 -12.95 5.69 -17.63
C THR A 223 -12.79 4.76 -16.44
N THR A 224 -12.52 3.47 -16.68
CA THR A 224 -12.23 2.48 -15.62
C THR A 224 -10.93 2.84 -14.88
N LEU A 225 -9.86 3.15 -15.61
CA LEU A 225 -8.58 3.58 -15.02
C LEU A 225 -8.74 4.87 -14.20
N CYS A 226 -9.52 5.83 -14.70
CA CYS A 226 -9.83 7.08 -14.03
C CYS A 226 -10.60 6.84 -12.72
N ALA A 227 -11.56 5.91 -12.72
CA ALA A 227 -12.35 5.56 -11.53
C ALA A 227 -11.49 4.94 -10.41
N TYR A 228 -10.39 4.24 -10.75
CA TYR A 228 -9.45 3.74 -9.75
C TYR A 228 -8.65 4.85 -9.05
N ILE A 229 -8.40 5.97 -9.72
CA ILE A 229 -7.63 7.09 -9.18
C ILE A 229 -8.56 8.07 -8.45
N PHE A 230 -9.74 8.33 -9.01
CA PHE A 230 -10.69 9.34 -8.56
C PHE A 230 -12.05 8.70 -8.28
N THR A 231 -12.36 8.48 -7.01
CA THR A 231 -13.58 7.77 -6.61
C THR A 231 -14.76 8.67 -6.26
N THR A 232 -14.53 9.98 -6.13
CA THR A 232 -15.61 10.93 -5.81
C THR A 232 -16.35 11.36 -7.05
N GLU A 233 -17.64 11.68 -6.93
CA GLU A 233 -18.40 12.27 -8.04
C GLU A 233 -17.84 13.62 -8.48
N ALA A 234 -18.09 13.96 -9.75
CA ALA A 234 -17.54 15.15 -10.36
C ALA A 234 -18.43 15.65 -11.52
N ASN A 235 -18.51 16.98 -11.65
CA ASN A 235 -19.11 17.62 -12.81
C ASN A 235 -18.31 17.34 -14.10
N ALA A 236 -18.92 17.58 -15.26
CA ALA A 236 -18.33 17.27 -16.57
C ALA A 236 -16.93 17.89 -16.78
N VAL A 237 -16.71 19.14 -16.35
CA VAL A 237 -15.42 19.82 -16.47
C VAL A 237 -14.35 19.11 -15.64
N THR A 238 -14.68 18.75 -14.40
CA THR A 238 -13.76 18.03 -13.51
C THR A 238 -13.48 16.62 -14.03
N THR A 239 -14.50 15.94 -14.55
CA THR A 239 -14.35 14.62 -15.18
C THR A 239 -13.39 14.67 -16.36
N ARG A 240 -13.50 15.67 -17.25
CA ARG A 240 -12.55 15.87 -18.35
C ARG A 240 -11.11 16.05 -17.84
N LYS A 241 -10.90 16.89 -16.82
CA LYS A 241 -9.57 17.09 -16.20
C LYS A 241 -9.00 15.79 -15.61
N ARG A 242 -9.84 14.96 -14.99
CA ARG A 242 -9.43 13.66 -14.43
C ARG A 242 -9.04 12.66 -15.50
N LEU A 243 -9.76 12.61 -16.61
CA LEU A 243 -9.39 11.78 -17.77
C LEU A 243 -8.04 12.23 -18.35
N THR A 244 -7.81 13.54 -18.50
CA THR A 244 -6.50 14.07 -18.93
C THR A 244 -5.38 13.67 -17.97
N ARG A 245 -5.59 13.80 -16.65
CA ARG A 245 -4.62 13.35 -15.64
C ARG A 245 -4.36 11.84 -15.71
N THR A 246 -5.39 11.05 -16.04
CA THR A 246 -5.26 9.59 -16.20
C THR A 246 -4.43 9.24 -17.44
N ARG A 247 -4.60 9.95 -18.57
CA ARG A 247 -3.73 9.79 -19.75
C ARG A 247 -2.28 10.11 -19.43
N LYS A 248 -2.02 11.20 -18.71
CA LYS A 248 -0.67 11.54 -18.24
C LYS A 248 -0.07 10.44 -17.36
N ALA A 249 -0.88 9.84 -16.48
CA ALA A 249 -0.43 8.71 -15.67
C ALA A 249 -0.03 7.49 -16.53
N LEU A 250 -0.74 7.25 -17.63
CA LEU A 250 -0.36 6.20 -18.59
C LEU A 250 0.96 6.51 -19.31
N GLU A 251 1.23 7.77 -19.64
CA GLU A 251 2.51 8.20 -20.21
C GLU A 251 3.66 7.98 -19.22
N ASP A 252 3.49 8.38 -17.96
CA ASP A 252 4.50 8.15 -16.91
C ASP A 252 4.79 6.65 -16.68
N LEU A 253 3.77 5.78 -16.81
CA LEU A 253 3.97 4.32 -16.73
C LEU A 253 4.90 3.83 -17.84
N ARG A 254 4.80 4.39 -19.05
CA ARG A 254 5.71 4.05 -20.16
C ARG A 254 7.15 4.42 -19.83
N GLU A 255 7.38 5.56 -19.17
CA GLU A 255 8.73 6.00 -18.78
C GLU A 255 9.42 5.03 -17.80
N ILE A 256 8.65 4.27 -17.02
CA ILE A 256 9.19 3.26 -16.10
C ILE A 256 9.21 1.84 -16.68
N GLY A 257 8.94 1.70 -17.99
CA GLY A 257 9.08 0.44 -18.73
C GLY A 257 7.79 -0.36 -18.94
N TRP A 258 6.64 0.13 -18.47
CA TRP A 258 5.36 -0.52 -18.76
C TRP A 258 4.97 -0.33 -20.22
N THR A 259 4.36 -1.35 -20.82
CA THR A 259 3.81 -1.23 -22.18
C THR A 259 2.42 -0.62 -22.09
N VAL A 260 2.16 0.46 -22.82
CA VAL A 260 0.81 1.04 -22.92
C VAL A 260 0.51 1.35 -24.37
N THR A 261 -0.52 0.70 -24.91
CA THR A 261 -0.94 0.87 -26.31
C THR A 261 -2.42 1.17 -26.38
N GLU A 262 -2.78 2.32 -26.95
CA GLU A 262 -4.17 2.64 -27.28
C GLU A 262 -4.53 1.93 -28.59
N TYR A 263 -5.42 0.93 -28.52
CA TYR A 263 -5.82 0.14 -29.69
C TYR A 263 -7.15 0.60 -30.29
N VAL A 264 -7.97 1.28 -29.50
CA VAL A 264 -9.17 2.01 -29.88
C VAL A 264 -9.23 3.24 -28.99
N LYS A 265 -9.82 4.35 -29.47
CA LYS A 265 -10.02 5.55 -28.68
C LYS A 265 -10.49 5.24 -27.25
N ASP A 266 -9.74 5.73 -26.26
CA ASP A 266 -9.96 5.55 -24.83
C ASP A 266 -9.96 4.09 -24.33
N LYS A 267 -9.39 3.15 -25.10
CA LYS A 267 -9.16 1.75 -24.72
C LYS A 267 -7.69 1.39 -24.86
N TYR A 268 -7.10 0.98 -23.75
CA TYR A 268 -5.67 0.71 -23.64
C TYR A 268 -5.42 -0.77 -23.37
N LYS A 269 -4.41 -1.34 -24.03
CA LYS A 269 -3.77 -2.58 -23.63
C LYS A 269 -2.54 -2.19 -22.81
N ILE A 270 -2.52 -2.59 -21.54
CA ILE A 270 -1.46 -2.25 -20.59
C ILE A 270 -0.71 -3.53 -20.23
N GLY A 271 0.59 -3.58 -20.51
CA GLY A 271 1.48 -4.70 -20.24
C GLY A 271 2.40 -4.41 -19.07
N ARG A 272 2.43 -5.31 -18.10
CA ARG A 272 3.33 -5.23 -16.96
C ARG A 272 4.70 -5.80 -17.33
N PRO A 273 5.81 -5.11 -17.00
CA PRO A 273 7.15 -5.62 -17.23
C PRO A 273 7.32 -7.03 -16.63
N ARG A 274 8.14 -7.86 -17.27
CA ARG A 274 8.62 -9.09 -16.63
C ARG A 274 9.45 -8.69 -15.43
N THR A 275 9.28 -9.39 -14.32
CA THR A 275 10.22 -9.29 -13.20
C THR A 275 11.58 -9.77 -13.72
N ASN A 276 12.55 -8.87 -13.83
CA ASN A 276 13.93 -9.30 -13.99
C ASN A 276 14.26 -10.09 -12.73
N SER A 277 14.35 -11.42 -12.85
CA SER A 277 15.11 -12.22 -11.91
C SER A 277 16.56 -11.78 -12.06
N HIS A 278 16.94 -10.67 -11.43
CA HIS A 278 18.34 -10.36 -11.28
C HIS A 278 18.96 -11.57 -10.58
N LYS A 279 19.86 -12.22 -11.33
CA LYS A 279 20.74 -13.30 -10.92
C LYS A 279 21.07 -13.15 -9.44
N SER A 280 20.66 -14.14 -8.65
CA SER A 280 21.38 -14.48 -7.43
C SER A 280 22.79 -14.86 -7.88
N SER A 281 23.67 -13.85 -7.91
CA SER A 281 25.10 -14.07 -8.08
C SER A 281 25.67 -14.15 -6.68
N TYR A 282 25.85 -15.41 -6.26
CA TYR A 282 26.77 -15.91 -5.24
C TYR A 282 26.81 -15.22 -3.87
#